data_AF-A0ABD1EAC6-F1
#
_entry.id   AF-A0ABD1EAC6-F1
#
_cell.length_a   1.000
_cell.length_b   1.000
_cell.length_c   1.000
_cell.angle_alpha   90.00
_cell.angle_beta   90.00
_cell.angle_gamma   90.00
#
_symmetry.space_group_name_H-M   'P 1'
#
loop_
_entity.id
_entity.type
_entity.pdbx_description
1 polymer ?
#
loop_
_entity_poly.entity_id
_entity_poly.type
_entity_poly.pdbx_seq_one_letter_code
_entity_poly.pdbx_strand_id
1 'polypeptide(L)'
;MDFLFMALSYFCLKPNFLDILSRTSFVEILKEALPNKPNQDYCPTERDPEKLCSLRGKNLPQILWNHYAGFFCYNYTNNARFVQKYTYNISFTFTCQGTVISIPVAIVNNTTIALYDYRHSNSSSWLERSFKTQELFENYLKCCRDAEECCENSMTNENILNAKDKCPVVWDAWSCFPTTPVNTIQKLPCSSQAYQSPDKVCTLESEKTCYFDSTYQLALWNQQTDYSGCAIAPVYLKRYNYYVTALYICIVCSIPAIVIFVAIPTFRDTTRVILHRNLLIAIVIRNILTIMAKKIVIIDALLSSSVSNHVMENNSVGCRTLQFLVSAATNSTYACMLVDGYYLHKVIVRTFAKEPKLCIIYTVVAVLTFLPSLIWGAIVAANKRKSCWMVDTNGEQWSVDSFRMAILTINTILLLDIIRVMISKMKQGGTTRQTKAAFRATLFLIPLFGLHIFITAKKIVINDSCLAEDIYDYFRYTMEASQGIFVAFLFCYGNSEVHNELHNVYRKLRIHLSQRFGWNFAWRKTTMRRTTTATYVQPSDLRNEF
;
A
#
# COMPACT_ATOMS: atom_id res chain seq x y z
N MET A 1 -5.33 -18.01 -29.12
CA MET A 1 -5.90 -16.73 -29.56
C MET A 1 -7.21 -16.56 -28.78
N ASP A 2 -7.12 -16.67 -27.45
CA ASP A 2 -8.26 -16.90 -26.54
C ASP A 2 -8.01 -16.25 -25.17
N PHE A 3 -7.31 -15.12 -25.18
CA PHE A 3 -7.09 -14.28 -24.00
C PHE A 3 -7.54 -12.83 -24.22
N LEU A 4 -8.06 -12.51 -25.41
CA LEU A 4 -8.52 -11.17 -25.79
C LEU A 4 -10.06 -11.01 -25.74
N PHE A 5 -10.81 -12.07 -25.44
CA PHE A 5 -12.28 -12.07 -25.44
C PHE A 5 -12.93 -11.95 -24.07
N MET A 6 -12.15 -11.87 -22.98
CA MET A 6 -12.68 -11.79 -21.61
C MET A 6 -12.79 -10.35 -21.05
N ALA A 7 -12.43 -9.34 -21.85
CA ALA A 7 -12.38 -7.94 -21.43
C ALA A 7 -13.46 -7.03 -22.06
N LEU A 8 -14.40 -7.59 -22.86
CA LEU A 8 -15.41 -6.81 -23.60
C LEU A 8 -16.86 -7.26 -23.34
N SER A 9 -17.13 -7.89 -22.20
CA SER A 9 -18.46 -8.40 -21.84
C SER A 9 -19.02 -7.86 -20.52
N TYR A 10 -18.57 -6.68 -20.07
CA TYR A 10 -19.10 -6.01 -18.87
C TYR A 10 -19.84 -4.68 -19.11
N PHE A 11 -20.14 -4.33 -20.36
CA PHE A 11 -21.00 -3.20 -20.69
C PHE A 11 -22.05 -3.62 -21.72
N CYS A 12 -23.29 -3.18 -21.49
CA CYS A 12 -24.50 -3.38 -22.29
C CYS A 12 -25.16 -4.77 -22.22
N LEU A 13 -26.10 -4.92 -21.28
CA LEU A 13 -27.54 -5.09 -21.59
C LEU A 13 -28.32 -5.45 -20.31
N LYS A 14 -29.26 -4.58 -19.91
CA LYS A 14 -30.64 -4.98 -19.56
C LYS A 14 -31.55 -3.74 -19.49
N PRO A 15 -32.87 -3.92 -19.67
CA PRO A 15 -33.69 -3.06 -20.49
C PRO A 15 -34.53 -2.07 -19.67
N ASN A 16 -35.03 -1.05 -20.36
CA ASN A 16 -36.09 -0.16 -19.88
C ASN A 16 -37.27 -0.98 -19.34
N PHE A 17 -37.54 -0.81 -18.04
CA PHE A 17 -38.78 -1.21 -17.39
C PHE A 17 -39.44 0.10 -16.92
N LEU A 18 -40.23 0.68 -17.82
CA LEU A 18 -41.19 1.74 -17.54
C LEU A 18 -42.55 1.07 -17.29
N ASP A 19 -43.36 1.75 -16.47
CA ASP A 19 -44.75 1.45 -16.10
C ASP A 19 -44.98 0.47 -14.94
N ILE A 20 -44.88 0.98 -13.70
CA ILE A 20 -45.96 0.85 -12.70
C ILE A 20 -46.04 2.15 -11.89
N LEU A 21 -46.81 3.12 -12.40
CA LEU A 21 -47.42 4.19 -11.61
C LEU A 21 -48.84 3.77 -11.26
N SER A 22 -49.10 3.40 -10.01
CA SER A 22 -50.39 3.64 -9.34
C SER A 22 -50.37 3.02 -7.94
N ARG A 23 -50.09 3.85 -6.93
CA ARG A 23 -50.83 3.90 -5.66
C ARG A 23 -50.30 5.05 -4.80
N THR A 24 -50.86 6.21 -5.03
CA THR A 24 -50.94 7.29 -4.05
C THR A 24 -51.94 6.89 -2.96
N SER A 25 -51.48 6.81 -1.72
CA SER A 25 -52.32 6.98 -0.53
C SER A 25 -51.46 7.45 0.65
N PHE A 26 -51.49 8.77 0.87
CA PHE A 26 -51.45 9.47 2.17
C PHE A 26 -50.45 9.00 3.24
N VAL A 27 -49.27 9.64 3.31
CA VAL A 27 -48.76 10.43 4.46
C VAL A 27 -47.61 11.30 3.90
N GLU A 28 -47.91 12.55 3.53
CA GLU A 28 -46.89 13.56 3.22
C GLU A 28 -46.67 14.43 4.48
N ILE A 29 -45.62 14.13 5.25
CA ILE A 29 -44.92 15.13 6.08
C ILE A 29 -43.43 14.77 6.02
N LEU A 30 -42.70 15.37 5.08
CA LEU A 30 -41.25 15.16 4.98
C LEU A 30 -40.52 16.43 4.55
N LYS A 31 -40.68 17.49 5.35
CA LYS A 31 -39.82 18.69 5.46
C LYS A 31 -40.04 19.19 6.91
N GLU A 32 -39.08 19.68 7.71
CA GLU A 32 -38.32 20.93 7.50
C GLU A 32 -37.21 21.11 8.56
N ALA A 33 -36.24 21.96 8.24
CA ALA A 33 -35.46 22.65 9.26
C ALA A 33 -36.37 23.69 9.93
N LEU A 34 -36.29 23.81 11.25
CA LEU A 34 -37.26 24.59 12.01
C LEU A 34 -36.77 26.03 12.23
N PRO A 35 -37.69 27.00 12.43
CA PRO A 35 -37.28 28.33 12.84
C PRO A 35 -36.64 28.30 14.24
N ASN A 36 -35.63 29.14 14.45
CA ASN A 36 -35.00 29.31 15.75
C ASN A 36 -35.89 30.20 16.65
N LYS A 37 -36.98 29.61 17.16
CA LYS A 37 -37.94 30.29 18.05
C LYS A 37 -38.15 29.46 19.32
N PRO A 38 -38.26 30.10 20.50
CA PRO A 38 -38.58 29.39 21.73
C PRO A 38 -40.00 28.81 21.66
N ASN A 39 -40.16 27.54 22.02
CA ASN A 39 -41.42 26.79 22.14
C ASN A 39 -42.22 26.67 20.84
N GLN A 40 -42.00 25.56 20.13
CA GLN A 40 -42.74 25.22 18.90
C GLN A 40 -43.32 23.81 18.99
N ASP A 41 -44.42 23.58 18.27
CA ASP A 41 -45.07 22.27 18.20
C ASP A 41 -44.29 21.35 17.26
N TYR A 42 -43.78 20.25 17.81
CA TYR A 42 -43.05 19.23 17.06
C TYR A 42 -43.17 17.88 17.77
N CYS A 43 -43.60 16.86 17.05
CA CYS A 43 -43.69 15.49 17.53
C CYS A 43 -42.76 14.59 16.68
N PRO A 44 -41.81 13.86 17.29
CA PRO A 44 -40.97 12.91 16.56
C PRO A 44 -41.81 11.76 15.98
N THR A 45 -41.47 11.34 14.77
CA THR A 45 -42.14 10.24 14.07
C THR A 45 -41.43 8.91 14.33
N GLU A 46 -41.90 8.12 15.30
CA GLU A 46 -41.58 6.68 15.38
C GLU A 46 -42.42 5.87 16.38
N ARG A 47 -42.35 4.54 16.22
CA ARG A 47 -43.21 3.52 16.86
C ARG A 47 -42.62 3.06 18.20
N ASP A 48 -43.50 2.97 19.19
CA ASP A 48 -43.32 2.43 20.54
C ASP A 48 -42.74 3.39 21.61
N PRO A 49 -43.60 4.06 22.41
CA PRO A 49 -43.15 4.89 23.53
C PRO A 49 -42.60 4.07 24.72
N GLU A 50 -42.83 2.76 24.78
CA GLU A 50 -42.45 1.90 25.92
C GLU A 50 -41.03 1.33 25.79
N LYS A 51 -40.45 1.34 24.58
CA LYS A 51 -39.10 0.84 24.35
C LYS A 51 -38.04 1.85 24.78
N LEU A 52 -37.10 1.39 25.61
CA LEU A 52 -35.95 2.16 26.08
C LEU A 52 -34.67 1.68 25.41
N CYS A 53 -33.79 2.63 25.07
CA CYS A 53 -32.48 2.35 24.49
C CYS A 53 -31.38 3.07 25.29
N SER A 54 -30.25 2.40 25.49
CA SER A 54 -29.14 2.89 26.34
C SER A 54 -28.08 3.62 25.52
N LEU A 55 -27.99 4.93 25.73
CA LEU A 55 -26.96 5.78 25.14
C LEU A 55 -25.98 6.21 26.21
N ARG A 56 -24.73 5.72 26.12
CA ARG A 56 -23.64 6.01 27.07
C ARG A 56 -24.07 5.84 28.54
N GLY A 57 -24.88 4.82 28.81
CA GLY A 57 -25.40 4.50 30.15
C GLY A 57 -26.63 5.29 30.57
N LYS A 58 -27.19 6.15 29.71
CA LYS A 58 -28.48 6.82 29.94
C LYS A 58 -29.56 6.16 29.11
N ASN A 59 -30.65 5.75 29.75
CA ASN A 59 -31.79 5.16 29.07
C ASN A 59 -32.69 6.28 28.51
N LEU A 60 -32.95 6.21 27.22
CA LEU A 60 -33.78 7.16 26.48
C LEU A 60 -34.93 6.42 25.81
N PRO A 61 -36.14 7.00 25.79
CA PRO A 61 -37.24 6.49 24.98
C PRO A 61 -36.85 6.44 23.49
N GLN A 62 -37.26 5.39 22.79
CA GLN A 62 -36.96 5.20 21.37
C GLN A 62 -37.41 6.41 20.52
N ILE A 63 -38.54 7.04 20.87
CA ILE A 63 -39.06 8.23 20.17
C ILE A 63 -38.08 9.41 20.15
N LEU A 64 -37.17 9.52 21.12
CA LEU A 64 -36.15 10.56 21.17
C LEU A 64 -34.78 10.08 20.66
N TRP A 65 -34.62 8.78 20.42
CA TRP A 65 -33.35 8.13 20.17
C TRP A 65 -32.58 8.77 19.01
N ASN A 66 -33.22 8.89 17.84
CA ASN A 66 -32.56 9.36 16.62
C ASN A 66 -32.00 10.79 16.75
N HIS A 67 -32.65 11.65 17.54
CA HIS A 67 -32.13 12.98 17.80
C HIS A 67 -30.91 12.98 18.72
N TYR A 68 -30.95 12.21 19.81
CA TYR A 68 -29.82 12.12 20.75
C TYR A 68 -28.64 11.36 20.14
N ALA A 69 -28.89 10.20 19.53
CA ALA A 69 -27.87 9.41 18.83
C ALA A 69 -27.20 10.23 17.72
N GLY A 70 -27.99 10.90 16.87
CA GLY A 70 -27.47 11.79 15.84
C GLY A 70 -26.65 12.95 16.43
N PHE A 71 -27.12 13.58 17.51
CA PHE A 71 -26.37 14.63 18.20
C PHE A 71 -25.00 14.11 18.68
N PHE A 72 -24.96 12.92 19.28
CA PHE A 72 -23.72 12.34 19.78
C PHE A 72 -22.78 11.94 18.63
N CYS A 73 -23.28 11.35 17.55
CA CYS A 73 -22.51 11.11 16.33
C CYS A 73 -21.88 12.41 15.80
N TYR A 74 -22.65 13.51 15.73
CA TYR A 74 -22.18 14.81 15.24
C TYR A 74 -21.17 15.46 16.20
N ASN A 75 -21.48 15.47 17.50
CA ASN A 75 -20.67 16.15 18.51
C ASN A 75 -19.33 15.45 18.73
N TYR A 76 -19.30 14.12 18.74
CA TYR A 76 -18.06 13.35 18.87
C TYR A 76 -17.21 13.35 17.59
N THR A 77 -17.77 13.70 16.44
CA THR A 77 -16.99 13.88 15.20
C THR A 77 -15.91 14.95 15.38
N ASN A 78 -14.68 14.64 14.96
CA ASN A 78 -13.52 15.52 15.06
C ASN A 78 -13.74 16.84 14.30
N ASN A 79 -13.42 17.97 14.95
CA ASN A 79 -13.58 19.31 14.40
C ASN A 79 -12.87 19.52 13.05
N ALA A 80 -11.76 18.81 12.78
CA ALA A 80 -11.02 18.90 11.52
C ALA A 80 -11.83 18.46 10.29
N ARG A 81 -12.95 17.73 10.47
CA ARG A 81 -13.84 17.26 9.39
C ARG A 81 -14.89 18.27 8.96
N PHE A 82 -15.08 19.32 9.75
CA PHE A 82 -16.06 20.36 9.47
C PHE A 82 -15.41 21.54 8.74
N VAL A 83 -16.16 22.15 7.81
CA VAL A 83 -15.89 23.52 7.34
C VAL A 83 -16.14 24.47 8.51
N GLN A 84 -17.30 24.31 9.14
CA GLN A 84 -17.71 25.02 10.34
C GLN A 84 -18.66 24.11 11.12
N LYS A 85 -18.27 23.71 12.33
CA LYS A 85 -19.14 22.93 13.21
C LYS A 85 -20.17 23.86 13.83
N TYR A 86 -21.46 23.52 13.73
CA TYR A 86 -22.51 24.36 14.30
C TYR A 86 -22.54 24.28 15.83
N THR A 87 -22.88 25.40 16.46
CA THR A 87 -23.21 25.42 17.89
C THR A 87 -24.51 24.65 18.13
N TYR A 88 -24.65 24.03 19.30
CA TYR A 88 -25.83 23.23 19.62
C TYR A 88 -26.51 23.70 20.90
N ASN A 89 -27.79 23.37 21.04
CA ASN A 89 -28.52 23.45 22.30
C ASN A 89 -29.07 22.05 22.62
N ILE A 90 -28.71 21.49 23.78
CA ILE A 90 -29.05 20.11 24.16
C ILE A 90 -30.51 20.02 24.64
N SER A 91 -31.06 21.08 25.21
CA SER A 91 -32.37 21.11 25.85
C SER A 91 -33.31 22.08 25.17
N PHE A 92 -33.46 21.98 23.85
CA PHE A 92 -34.42 22.79 23.12
C PHE A 92 -35.83 22.23 23.35
N THR A 93 -36.72 23.07 23.84
CA THR A 93 -38.07 22.66 24.25
C THR A 93 -39.05 22.67 23.08
N PHE A 94 -39.73 21.56 22.92
CA PHE A 94 -40.82 21.37 21.96
C PHE A 94 -42.08 20.92 22.69
N THR A 95 -43.23 21.29 22.17
CA THR A 95 -44.52 20.81 22.67
C THR A 95 -45.01 19.70 21.75
N CYS A 96 -45.34 18.54 22.33
CA CYS A 96 -45.93 17.42 21.60
C CYS A 96 -47.14 16.91 22.38
N GLN A 97 -48.34 17.02 21.80
CA GLN A 97 -49.60 16.53 22.39
C GLN A 97 -49.83 17.00 23.85
N GLY A 98 -49.43 18.23 24.18
CA GLY A 98 -49.55 18.79 25.54
C GLY A 98 -48.43 18.40 26.52
N THR A 99 -47.47 17.59 26.09
CA THR A 99 -46.25 17.28 26.85
C THR A 99 -45.07 18.10 26.34
N VAL A 100 -44.21 18.57 27.26
CA VAL A 100 -42.99 19.28 26.91
C VAL A 100 -41.86 18.27 26.77
N ILE A 101 -41.30 18.16 25.57
CA ILE A 101 -40.14 17.32 25.27
C ILE A 101 -38.91 18.19 25.01
N SER A 102 -37.73 17.66 25.34
CA SER A 102 -36.45 18.35 25.13
C SER A 102 -35.54 17.55 24.21
N ILE A 103 -35.12 18.18 23.11
CA ILE A 103 -34.36 17.53 22.04
C ILE A 103 -33.11 18.37 21.72
N PRO A 104 -31.96 17.73 21.44
CA PRO A 104 -30.79 18.46 20.96
C PRO A 104 -30.98 18.99 19.54
N VAL A 105 -30.58 20.24 19.30
CA VAL A 105 -30.67 20.90 17.99
C VAL A 105 -29.37 21.60 17.62
N ALA A 106 -29.07 21.66 16.33
CA ALA A 106 -27.98 22.47 15.78
C ALA A 106 -28.50 23.87 15.44
N ILE A 107 -27.83 24.90 15.95
CA ILE A 107 -28.10 26.30 15.64
C ILE A 107 -27.29 26.65 14.39
N VAL A 108 -27.96 26.69 13.24
CA VAL A 108 -27.34 27.02 11.94
C VAL A 108 -27.12 28.52 11.85
N ASN A 109 -28.15 29.30 12.20
CA ASN A 109 -28.11 30.75 12.26
C ASN A 109 -29.18 31.26 13.26
N ASN A 110 -29.32 32.59 13.38
CA ASN A 110 -30.31 33.19 14.28
C ASN A 110 -31.78 32.90 13.87
N THR A 111 -32.03 32.39 12.66
CA THR A 111 -33.38 32.16 12.13
C THR A 111 -33.75 30.69 12.00
N THR A 112 -32.78 29.78 12.02
CA THR A 112 -32.94 28.39 11.57
C THR A 112 -32.15 27.45 12.47
N ILE A 113 -32.82 26.37 12.87
CA ILE A 113 -32.23 25.23 13.56
C ILE A 113 -32.36 23.97 12.69
N ALA A 114 -31.38 23.08 12.80
CA ALA A 114 -31.42 21.76 12.19
C ALA A 114 -31.54 20.69 13.28
N LEU A 115 -32.40 19.71 13.04
CA LEU A 115 -32.55 18.54 13.90
C LEU A 115 -31.44 17.52 13.57
N TYR A 116 -30.93 16.82 14.58
CA TYR A 116 -29.93 15.77 14.37
C TYR A 116 -30.48 14.44 13.84
N ASP A 117 -31.79 14.37 13.60
CA ASP A 117 -32.41 13.21 12.97
C ASP A 117 -32.21 13.26 11.44
N TYR A 118 -31.48 12.27 10.95
CA TYR A 118 -31.03 12.17 9.57
C TYR A 118 -32.16 11.89 8.56
N ARG A 119 -33.31 11.40 9.03
CA ARG A 119 -34.49 11.11 8.20
C ARG A 119 -35.15 12.38 7.66
N HIS A 120 -34.95 13.52 8.32
CA HIS A 120 -35.45 14.81 7.86
C HIS A 120 -34.52 15.43 6.79
N SER A 121 -34.93 15.36 5.53
CA SER A 121 -34.18 15.85 4.35
C SER A 121 -33.67 17.30 4.46
N ASN A 122 -34.48 18.22 4.99
CA ASN A 122 -34.06 19.62 5.12
C ASN A 122 -33.01 19.80 6.23
N SER A 123 -33.21 19.17 7.39
CA SER A 123 -32.24 19.26 8.51
C SER A 123 -30.92 18.59 8.13
N SER A 124 -30.97 17.44 7.47
CA SER A 124 -29.78 16.74 6.99
C SER A 124 -29.01 17.56 5.95
N SER A 125 -29.68 18.24 5.03
CA SER A 125 -29.03 19.15 4.07
C SER A 125 -28.32 20.35 4.75
N TRP A 126 -28.87 20.88 5.83
CA TRP A 126 -28.16 21.92 6.60
C TRP A 126 -26.93 21.38 7.31
N LEU A 127 -27.02 20.19 7.90
CA LEU A 127 -25.89 19.52 8.54
C LEU A 127 -24.81 19.15 7.54
N GLU A 128 -25.17 18.70 6.33
CA GLU A 128 -24.24 18.38 5.23
C GLU A 128 -23.31 19.55 4.92
N ARG A 129 -23.84 20.78 4.85
CA ARG A 129 -23.06 22.01 4.61
C ARG A 129 -22.01 22.30 5.67
N SER A 130 -22.12 21.69 6.86
CA SER A 130 -21.11 21.85 7.91
C SER A 130 -19.86 21.00 7.66
N PHE A 131 -19.94 19.94 6.84
CA PHE A 131 -18.83 19.02 6.54
C PHE A 131 -17.98 19.47 5.35
N LYS A 132 -16.69 19.10 5.33
CA LYS A 132 -15.76 19.46 4.23
C LYS A 132 -16.01 18.73 2.93
N THR A 133 -16.45 17.47 3.00
CA THR A 133 -16.67 16.60 1.84
C THR A 133 -17.90 15.74 2.06
N GLN A 134 -18.50 15.29 0.96
CA GLN A 134 -19.67 14.42 0.97
C GLN A 134 -19.42 13.11 1.72
N GLU A 135 -18.25 12.51 1.52
CA GLU A 135 -17.86 11.26 2.18
C GLU A 135 -17.82 11.37 3.72
N LEU A 136 -17.36 12.51 4.25
CA LEU A 136 -17.36 12.74 5.70
C LEU A 136 -18.79 12.84 6.25
N PHE A 137 -19.71 13.41 5.48
CA PHE A 137 -21.12 13.46 5.83
C PHE A 137 -21.78 12.07 5.72
N GLU A 138 -21.43 11.27 4.73
CA GLU A 138 -21.89 9.89 4.61
C GLU A 138 -21.45 9.02 5.79
N ASN A 139 -20.23 9.22 6.31
CA ASN A 139 -19.78 8.58 7.56
C ASN A 139 -20.66 9.00 8.75
N TYR A 140 -21.15 10.25 8.78
CA TYR A 140 -22.07 10.73 9.82
C TYR A 140 -23.42 10.04 9.70
N LEU A 141 -23.98 9.98 8.49
CA LEU A 141 -25.23 9.26 8.24
C LEU A 141 -25.11 7.77 8.55
N LYS A 142 -23.94 7.16 8.29
CA LYS A 142 -23.67 5.77 8.67
C LYS A 142 -23.69 5.60 10.19
N CYS A 143 -23.03 6.49 10.95
CA CYS A 143 -23.09 6.47 12.42
C CYS A 143 -24.55 6.53 12.94
N CYS A 144 -25.38 7.40 12.36
CA CYS A 144 -26.78 7.51 12.77
C CYS A 144 -27.58 6.23 12.47
N ARG A 145 -27.39 5.62 11.29
CA ARG A 145 -28.04 4.35 10.91
C ARG A 145 -27.58 3.19 11.79
N ASP A 146 -26.28 3.07 12.04
CA ASP A 146 -25.72 2.04 12.92
C ASP A 146 -26.27 2.19 14.37
N ALA A 147 -26.52 3.43 14.81
CA ALA A 147 -27.12 3.71 16.12
C ALA A 147 -28.60 3.31 16.19
N GLU A 148 -29.36 3.59 15.14
CA GLU A 148 -30.76 3.19 15.01
C GLU A 148 -30.87 1.66 15.00
N GLU A 149 -30.07 0.97 14.17
CA GLU A 149 -30.02 -0.49 14.10
C GLU A 149 -29.66 -1.12 15.46
N CYS A 150 -28.73 -0.50 16.20
CA CYS A 150 -28.37 -0.94 17.55
C CYS A 150 -29.58 -0.90 18.51
N CYS A 151 -30.34 0.20 18.51
CA CYS A 151 -31.52 0.35 19.36
C CYS A 151 -32.64 -0.60 18.92
N GLU A 152 -32.87 -0.74 17.61
CA GLU A 152 -33.94 -1.59 17.06
C GLU A 152 -33.68 -3.08 17.30
N ASN A 153 -32.49 -3.57 16.93
CA ASN A 153 -32.19 -4.99 16.83
C ASN A 153 -31.40 -5.55 18.02
N SER A 154 -30.58 -4.72 18.69
CA SER A 154 -29.65 -5.21 19.72
C SER A 154 -30.10 -4.88 21.15
N MET A 155 -30.91 -3.83 21.35
CA MET A 155 -31.36 -3.40 22.68
C MET A 155 -32.76 -3.91 23.03
N THR A 156 -32.88 -4.44 24.24
CA THR A 156 -34.14 -4.83 24.88
C THR A 156 -34.21 -4.22 26.28
N ASN A 157 -35.42 -4.03 26.81
CA ASN A 157 -35.61 -3.43 28.15
C ASN A 157 -34.89 -4.21 29.27
N GLU A 158 -34.56 -5.49 29.06
CA GLU A 158 -33.81 -6.31 30.02
C GLU A 158 -32.29 -6.17 29.86
N ASN A 159 -31.78 -6.13 28.63
CA ASN A 159 -30.35 -6.21 28.36
C ASN A 159 -29.62 -4.86 28.49
N ILE A 160 -30.36 -3.76 28.60
CA ILE A 160 -29.83 -2.42 28.86
C ILE A 160 -29.59 -2.14 30.36
N LEU A 161 -30.07 -3.03 31.24
CA LEU A 161 -29.95 -2.89 32.68
C LEU A 161 -28.63 -3.49 33.19
N ASN A 162 -28.00 -2.83 34.15
CA ASN A 162 -26.77 -3.33 34.76
C ASN A 162 -27.04 -4.62 35.54
N ALA A 163 -26.17 -5.62 35.36
CA ALA A 163 -26.19 -6.88 36.09
C ALA A 163 -24.88 -7.09 36.86
N LYS A 164 -24.79 -8.13 37.69
CA LYS A 164 -23.58 -8.45 38.47
C LYS A 164 -22.50 -9.15 37.65
N ASP A 165 -22.94 -9.93 36.67
CA ASP A 165 -22.15 -10.90 35.89
C ASP A 165 -21.77 -10.37 34.50
N LYS A 166 -22.49 -9.39 33.97
CA LYS A 166 -22.33 -8.85 32.62
C LYS A 166 -22.65 -7.36 32.55
N CYS A 167 -21.90 -6.65 31.70
CA CYS A 167 -22.21 -5.28 31.34
C CYS A 167 -23.38 -5.23 30.33
N PRO A 168 -24.23 -4.19 30.39
CA PRO A 168 -25.41 -4.08 29.54
C PRO A 168 -25.07 -3.74 28.08
N VAL A 169 -26.04 -3.89 27.18
CA VAL A 169 -25.92 -3.36 25.82
C VAL A 169 -25.92 -1.83 25.87
N VAL A 170 -24.97 -1.18 25.20
CA VAL A 170 -24.85 0.28 25.19
C VAL A 170 -24.35 0.82 23.85
N TRP A 171 -24.98 1.89 23.37
CA TRP A 171 -24.43 2.70 22.28
C TRP A 171 -23.50 3.75 22.87
N ASP A 172 -22.23 3.75 22.48
CA ASP A 172 -21.23 4.62 23.08
C ASP A 172 -21.04 5.98 22.39
N ALA A 173 -21.89 6.27 21.39
CA ALA A 173 -21.87 7.35 20.40
C ALA A 173 -21.29 6.98 19.03
N TRP A 174 -20.52 5.90 18.91
CA TRP A 174 -19.93 5.46 17.63
C TRP A 174 -20.13 3.98 17.33
N SER A 175 -20.26 3.14 18.36
CA SER A 175 -20.36 1.68 18.24
C SER A 175 -21.34 1.10 19.25
N CYS A 176 -21.97 -0.02 18.85
CA CYS A 176 -22.94 -0.77 19.65
C CYS A 176 -22.23 -1.87 20.42
N PHE A 177 -22.06 -1.72 21.74
CA PHE A 177 -21.45 -2.75 22.57
C PHE A 177 -22.49 -3.77 23.03
N PRO A 178 -22.33 -5.07 22.72
CA PRO A 178 -23.24 -6.12 23.16
C PRO A 178 -23.07 -6.41 24.66
N THR A 179 -23.89 -7.30 25.22
CA THR A 179 -23.69 -7.76 26.60
C THR A 179 -22.38 -8.53 26.70
N THR A 180 -21.51 -8.13 27.62
CA THR A 180 -20.16 -8.69 27.76
C THR A 180 -19.93 -9.13 29.21
N PRO A 181 -19.35 -10.32 29.47
CA PRO A 181 -19.03 -10.77 30.81
C PRO A 181 -18.09 -9.83 31.57
N VAL A 182 -18.23 -9.80 32.89
CA VAL A 182 -17.40 -8.97 33.75
C VAL A 182 -15.92 -9.36 33.70
N ASN A 183 -15.02 -8.38 33.86
CA ASN A 183 -13.57 -8.54 33.77
C ASN A 183 -13.07 -9.01 32.40
N THR A 184 -13.78 -8.65 31.33
CA THR A 184 -13.37 -8.94 29.95
C THR A 184 -13.29 -7.67 29.10
N ILE A 185 -12.54 -7.75 28.01
CA ILE A 185 -12.39 -6.67 27.03
C ILE A 185 -13.19 -7.04 25.79
N GLN A 186 -14.16 -6.20 25.44
CA GLN A 186 -14.92 -6.34 24.21
C GLN A 186 -14.20 -5.60 23.08
N LYS A 187 -13.90 -6.32 21.99
CA LYS A 187 -13.38 -5.75 20.75
C LYS A 187 -14.47 -5.67 19.70
N LEU A 188 -14.52 -4.56 18.98
CA LEU A 188 -15.46 -4.33 17.88
C LEU A 188 -14.75 -3.64 16.71
N PRO A 189 -15.20 -3.87 15.46
CA PRO A 189 -14.68 -3.12 14.33
C PRO A 189 -14.87 -1.62 14.55
N CYS A 190 -13.85 -0.83 14.24
CA CYS A 190 -13.90 0.62 14.39
C CYS A 190 -15.06 1.21 13.57
N SER A 191 -15.75 2.18 14.17
CA SER A 191 -16.76 2.98 13.47
C SER A 191 -16.15 3.73 12.29
N SER A 192 -16.94 3.97 11.25
CA SER A 192 -16.55 4.85 10.12
C SER A 192 -16.12 6.24 10.61
N GLN A 193 -16.67 6.68 11.74
CA GLN A 193 -16.28 7.93 12.40
C GLN A 193 -14.88 7.91 13.01
N ALA A 194 -14.35 6.75 13.38
CA ALA A 194 -13.03 6.65 14.01
C ALA A 194 -11.88 6.72 12.98
N TYR A 195 -12.11 6.31 11.73
CA TYR A 195 -11.07 6.28 10.69
C TYR A 195 -10.66 7.68 10.24
N GLN A 196 -9.36 7.98 10.31
CA GLN A 196 -8.80 9.27 9.88
C GLN A 196 -8.68 9.40 8.35
N SER A 197 -8.70 8.29 7.62
CA SER A 197 -8.64 8.24 6.16
C SER A 197 -9.82 7.44 5.61
N PRO A 198 -10.37 7.82 4.43
CA PRO A 198 -11.37 7.03 3.72
C PRO A 198 -10.84 5.67 3.23
N ASP A 199 -9.52 5.52 3.12
CA ASP A 199 -8.90 4.27 2.71
C ASP A 199 -9.08 3.20 3.79
N LYS A 200 -10.05 2.29 3.59
CA LYS A 200 -10.19 1.09 4.41
C LYS A 200 -9.05 0.13 4.07
N VAL A 201 -7.90 0.30 4.72
CA VAL A 201 -6.74 -0.60 4.57
C VAL A 201 -7.07 -1.99 5.06
N CYS A 202 -7.68 -2.05 6.24
CA CYS A 202 -8.14 -3.26 6.91
C CYS A 202 -9.16 -2.90 7.99
N THR A 203 -9.83 -3.90 8.54
CA THR A 203 -10.77 -3.71 9.66
C THR A 203 -9.98 -3.58 10.96
N LEU A 204 -9.81 -2.34 11.43
CA LEU A 204 -9.23 -2.04 12.74
C LEU A 204 -10.26 -2.28 13.84
N GLU A 205 -9.78 -2.47 15.07
CA GLU A 205 -10.62 -2.76 16.24
C GLU A 205 -10.53 -1.66 17.29
N SER A 206 -11.67 -1.37 17.91
CA SER A 206 -11.81 -0.55 19.11
C SER A 206 -12.04 -1.46 20.32
N GLU A 207 -11.58 -1.04 21.49
CA GLU A 207 -11.61 -1.85 22.70
C GLU A 207 -12.36 -1.16 23.83
N LYS A 208 -13.22 -1.91 24.53
CA LYS A 208 -13.92 -1.42 25.72
C LYS A 208 -13.89 -2.46 26.82
N THR A 209 -13.53 -2.03 28.02
CA THR A 209 -13.39 -2.92 29.18
C THR A 209 -14.66 -2.92 30.01
N CYS A 210 -15.17 -4.12 30.30
CA CYS A 210 -16.22 -4.36 31.27
C CYS A 210 -15.58 -4.79 32.59
N TYR A 211 -15.82 -4.05 33.68
CA TYR A 211 -15.22 -4.33 34.99
C TYR A 211 -16.29 -4.42 36.08
N PHE A 212 -15.95 -5.10 37.17
CA PHE A 212 -16.83 -5.17 38.35
C PHE A 212 -16.57 -3.97 39.27
N ASP A 213 -17.58 -3.18 39.57
CA ASP A 213 -17.48 -2.12 40.57
C ASP A 213 -17.88 -2.67 41.95
N SER A 214 -16.93 -2.70 42.88
CA SER A 214 -17.13 -3.17 44.25
C SER A 214 -18.09 -2.29 45.06
N THR A 215 -18.22 -1.02 44.71
CA THR A 215 -19.04 -0.03 45.42
C THR A 215 -20.51 -0.23 45.10
N TYR A 216 -20.84 -0.37 43.82
CA TYR A 216 -22.21 -0.55 43.36
C TYR A 216 -22.61 -2.04 43.27
N GLN A 217 -21.65 -2.96 43.42
CA GLN A 217 -21.82 -4.40 43.22
C GLN A 217 -22.43 -4.76 41.85
N LEU A 218 -22.04 -4.02 40.81
CA LEU A 218 -22.56 -4.15 39.45
C LEU A 218 -21.40 -4.16 38.44
N ALA A 219 -21.60 -4.85 37.33
CA ALA A 219 -20.71 -4.79 36.18
C ALA A 219 -20.98 -3.50 35.41
N LEU A 220 -19.92 -2.70 35.20
CA LEU A 220 -19.99 -1.41 34.54
C LEU A 220 -18.99 -1.33 33.40
N TRP A 221 -19.38 -0.58 32.37
CA TRP A 221 -18.49 -0.21 31.30
C TRP A 221 -17.52 0.90 31.72
N ASN A 222 -16.31 0.89 31.15
CA ASN A 222 -15.46 2.07 31.21
C ASN A 222 -16.14 3.27 30.50
N GLN A 223 -15.92 4.48 31.03
CA GLN A 223 -16.54 5.71 30.53
C GLN A 223 -16.09 6.05 29.11
N GLN A 224 -14.86 5.67 28.76
CA GLN A 224 -14.26 5.90 27.45
C GLN A 224 -13.90 4.57 26.80
N THR A 225 -14.25 4.46 25.53
CA THR A 225 -13.83 3.38 24.63
C THR A 225 -12.47 3.74 24.05
N ASP A 226 -11.55 2.79 24.00
CA ASP A 226 -10.24 2.98 23.39
C ASP A 226 -10.33 2.83 21.87
N TYR A 227 -10.27 3.98 21.19
CA TYR A 227 -10.22 4.09 19.73
C TYR A 227 -8.80 4.33 19.20
N SER A 228 -7.76 4.22 20.04
CA SER A 228 -6.36 4.43 19.61
C SER A 228 -5.93 3.41 18.53
N GLY A 229 -6.46 2.20 18.58
CA GLY A 229 -6.28 1.15 17.56
C GLY A 229 -6.89 1.49 16.20
N CYS A 230 -7.79 2.48 16.12
CA CYS A 230 -8.45 2.89 14.88
C CYS A 230 -7.65 3.91 14.05
N ALA A 231 -6.49 4.34 14.55
CA ALA A 231 -5.59 5.22 13.82
C ALA A 231 -4.80 4.44 12.76
N ILE A 232 -4.87 4.89 11.50
CA ILE A 232 -4.21 4.22 10.37
C ILE A 232 -2.73 4.60 10.22
N ALA A 233 -2.36 5.79 10.70
CA ALA A 233 -1.00 6.31 10.65
C ALA A 233 0.08 5.38 11.24
N PRO A 234 -0.07 4.81 12.47
CA PRO A 234 0.92 3.90 13.04
C PRO A 234 1.11 2.63 12.20
N VAL A 235 0.05 2.12 11.55
CA VAL A 235 0.12 0.94 10.67
C VAL A 235 1.01 1.24 9.45
N TYR A 236 0.76 2.35 8.76
CA TYR A 236 1.60 2.76 7.62
C TYR A 236 3.03 3.06 8.03
N LEU A 237 3.25 3.70 9.19
CA LEU A 237 4.58 3.99 9.70
C LEU A 237 5.41 2.70 9.89
N LYS A 238 4.81 1.67 10.51
CA LYS A 238 5.45 0.36 10.69
C LYS A 238 5.80 -0.29 9.35
N ARG A 239 4.84 -0.32 8.42
CA ARG A 239 5.00 -0.90 7.07
C ARG A 239 6.10 -0.20 6.27
N TYR A 240 6.10 1.14 6.24
CA TYR A 240 7.10 1.92 5.51
C TYR A 240 8.49 1.87 6.16
N ASN A 241 8.59 1.85 7.50
CA ASN A 241 9.88 1.67 8.16
C ASN A 241 10.50 0.29 7.84
N TYR A 242 9.69 -0.77 7.79
CA TYR A 242 10.16 -2.08 7.32
C TYR A 242 10.67 -2.01 5.88
N TYR A 243 9.89 -1.42 4.97
CA TYR A 243 10.29 -1.28 3.56
C TYR A 243 11.59 -0.50 3.40
N VAL A 244 11.74 0.66 4.06
CA VAL A 244 12.97 1.45 4.05
C VAL A 244 14.17 0.63 4.55
N THR A 245 13.99 -0.15 5.62
CA THR A 245 15.05 -1.01 6.17
C THR A 245 15.47 -2.07 5.14
N ALA A 246 14.51 -2.73 4.49
CA ALA A 246 14.78 -3.72 3.46
C ALA A 246 15.53 -3.12 2.24
N LEU A 247 15.14 -1.92 1.81
CA LEU A 247 15.82 -1.20 0.73
C LEU A 247 17.27 -0.83 1.10
N TYR A 248 17.52 -0.43 2.35
CA TYR A 248 18.87 -0.13 2.84
C TYR A 248 19.77 -1.37 2.79
N ILE A 249 19.27 -2.52 3.26
CA ILE A 249 19.99 -3.81 3.18
C ILE A 249 20.34 -4.15 1.72
N CYS A 250 19.40 -3.95 0.80
CA CYS A 250 19.64 -4.15 -0.63
C CYS A 250 20.79 -3.28 -1.15
N ILE A 251 20.80 -1.99 -0.82
CA ILE A 251 21.86 -1.06 -1.22
C ILE A 251 23.23 -1.52 -0.69
N VAL A 252 23.32 -1.85 0.60
CA VAL A 252 24.57 -2.30 1.25
C VAL A 252 25.11 -3.57 0.58
N CYS A 253 24.23 -4.50 0.19
CA CYS A 253 24.61 -5.72 -0.52
C CYS A 253 25.01 -5.48 -1.99
N SER A 254 24.41 -4.51 -2.67
CA SER A 254 24.64 -4.25 -4.10
C SER A 254 25.84 -3.35 -4.38
N ILE A 255 26.18 -2.40 -3.50
CA ILE A 255 27.30 -1.47 -3.71
C ILE A 255 28.65 -2.19 -3.92
N PRO A 256 29.07 -3.17 -3.09
CA PRO A 256 30.36 -3.83 -3.29
C PRO A 256 30.43 -4.59 -4.63
N ALA A 257 29.33 -5.18 -5.08
CA ALA A 257 29.26 -5.81 -6.40
C ALA A 257 29.46 -4.81 -7.55
N ILE A 258 28.87 -3.61 -7.46
CA ILE A 258 29.09 -2.53 -8.43
C ILE A 258 30.57 -2.11 -8.42
N VAL A 259 31.16 -1.94 -7.24
CA VAL A 259 32.58 -1.57 -7.10
C VAL A 259 33.49 -2.62 -7.76
N ILE A 260 33.23 -3.92 -7.55
CA ILE A 260 34.00 -5.01 -8.19
C ILE A 260 33.90 -4.93 -9.71
N PHE A 261 32.70 -4.74 -10.27
CA PHE A 261 32.50 -4.64 -11.73
C PHE A 261 33.12 -3.38 -12.36
N VAL A 262 33.35 -2.32 -11.59
CA VAL A 262 34.04 -1.11 -12.06
C VAL A 262 35.55 -1.20 -11.87
N ALA A 263 36.01 -1.82 -10.79
CA ALA A 263 37.44 -1.87 -10.43
C ALA A 263 38.24 -2.83 -11.32
N ILE A 264 37.64 -3.94 -11.79
CA ILE A 264 38.34 -4.96 -12.59
C ILE A 264 38.24 -4.63 -14.09
N PRO A 265 39.36 -4.35 -14.79
CA PRO A 265 39.33 -3.95 -16.21
C PRO A 265 38.64 -4.95 -17.14
N THR A 266 38.89 -6.25 -16.96
CA THR A 266 38.29 -7.34 -17.76
C THR A 266 36.76 -7.27 -17.79
N PHE A 267 36.15 -6.88 -16.67
CA PHE A 267 34.70 -6.77 -16.51
C PHE A 267 34.13 -5.46 -17.05
N ARG A 268 34.97 -4.44 -17.30
CA ARG A 268 34.52 -3.16 -17.84
C ARG A 268 34.15 -3.24 -19.31
N ASP A 269 34.82 -4.11 -20.07
CA ASP A 269 34.68 -4.20 -21.52
C ASP A 269 33.73 -5.33 -21.96
N THR A 270 33.38 -6.24 -21.04
CA THR A 270 32.48 -7.35 -21.35
C THR A 270 31.01 -6.89 -21.34
N THR A 271 30.36 -6.87 -22.51
CA THR A 271 28.98 -6.37 -22.71
C THR A 271 27.96 -6.97 -21.72
N ARG A 272 28.01 -8.28 -21.46
CA ARG A 272 27.13 -8.94 -20.48
C ARG A 272 27.26 -8.33 -19.08
N VAL A 273 28.50 -8.11 -18.64
CA VAL A 273 28.78 -7.58 -17.31
C VAL A 273 28.41 -6.10 -17.22
N ILE A 274 28.59 -5.33 -18.30
CA ILE A 274 28.11 -3.95 -18.41
C ILE A 274 26.60 -3.88 -18.15
N LEU A 275 25.80 -4.77 -18.75
CA LEU A 275 24.34 -4.78 -18.57
C LEU A 275 23.93 -5.10 -17.13
N HIS A 276 24.49 -6.15 -16.52
CA HIS A 276 24.21 -6.49 -15.12
C HIS A 276 24.65 -5.37 -14.16
N ARG A 277 25.79 -4.71 -14.42
CA ARG A 277 26.24 -3.54 -13.65
C ARG A 277 25.25 -2.38 -13.76
N ASN A 278 24.77 -2.07 -14.97
CA ASN A 278 23.82 -0.99 -15.18
C ASN A 278 22.47 -1.28 -14.49
N LEU A 279 22.02 -2.54 -14.49
CA LEU A 279 20.84 -2.97 -13.73
C LEU A 279 21.02 -2.75 -12.21
N LEU A 280 22.16 -3.14 -11.64
CA LEU A 280 22.46 -2.91 -10.22
C LEU A 280 22.50 -1.41 -9.88
N ILE A 281 23.10 -0.59 -10.73
CA ILE A 281 23.12 0.87 -10.56
C ILE A 281 21.69 1.44 -10.58
N ALA A 282 20.85 1.02 -11.54
CA ALA A 282 19.46 1.46 -11.61
C ALA A 282 18.66 1.07 -10.35
N ILE A 283 18.85 -0.14 -9.83
CA ILE A 283 18.22 -0.60 -8.57
C ILE A 283 18.67 0.27 -7.39
N VAL A 284 19.98 0.57 -7.26
CA VAL A 284 20.50 1.40 -6.17
C VAL A 284 19.94 2.82 -6.25
N ILE A 285 19.93 3.44 -7.43
CA ILE A 285 19.35 4.78 -7.63
C ILE A 285 17.86 4.80 -7.28
N ARG A 286 17.08 3.81 -7.76
CA ARG A 286 15.67 3.64 -7.42
C ARG A 286 15.49 3.56 -5.90
N ASN A 287 16.25 2.69 -5.24
CA ASN A 287 16.11 2.48 -3.80
C ASN A 287 16.45 3.75 -3.00
N ILE A 288 17.50 4.49 -3.38
CA ILE A 288 17.86 5.78 -2.74
C ILE A 288 16.71 6.79 -2.90
N LEU A 289 16.20 6.98 -4.12
CA LEU A 289 15.12 7.93 -4.38
C LEU A 289 13.83 7.54 -3.65
N THR A 290 13.50 6.25 -3.59
CA THR A 290 12.34 5.74 -2.83
C THR A 290 12.50 5.96 -1.33
N ILE A 291 13.70 5.75 -0.77
CA ILE A 291 13.97 6.04 0.65
C ILE A 291 13.78 7.53 0.93
N MET A 292 14.35 8.40 0.09
CA MET A 292 14.20 9.86 0.21
C MET A 292 12.72 10.26 0.16
N ALA A 293 11.97 9.75 -0.81
CA ALA A 293 10.53 9.97 -0.94
C ALA A 293 9.74 9.52 0.30
N LYS A 294 10.01 8.32 0.81
CA LYS A 294 9.29 7.77 1.96
C LYS A 294 9.62 8.49 3.26
N LYS A 295 10.90 8.81 3.51
CA LYS A 295 11.33 9.46 4.76
C LYS A 295 11.00 10.95 4.80
N ILE A 296 11.27 11.68 3.72
CA ILE A 296 11.16 13.15 3.71
C ILE A 296 9.70 13.60 3.52
N VAL A 297 8.88 12.83 2.80
CA VAL A 297 7.50 13.23 2.49
C VAL A 297 6.49 12.43 3.31
N ILE A 298 6.48 11.10 3.18
CA ILE A 298 5.38 10.30 3.71
C ILE A 298 5.47 10.10 5.22
N ILE A 299 6.64 9.69 5.74
CA ILE A 299 6.82 9.44 7.17
C ILE A 299 6.75 10.75 7.97
N ASP A 300 7.30 11.83 7.42
CA ASP A 300 7.18 13.17 8.00
C ASP A 300 5.71 13.61 8.15
N ALA A 301 4.92 13.46 7.08
CA ALA A 301 3.48 13.76 7.09
C ALA A 301 2.65 12.85 8.01
N LEU A 302 3.14 11.64 8.35
CA LEU A 302 2.46 10.75 9.29
C LEU A 302 2.80 11.06 10.76
N LEU A 303 3.95 11.68 11.02
CA LEU A 303 4.41 12.05 12.37
C LEU A 303 3.95 13.46 12.79
N SER A 304 3.48 14.27 11.85
CA SER A 304 3.18 15.71 12.00
C SER A 304 1.91 16.05 12.79
N SER A 305 1.28 15.10 13.49
CA SER A 305 0.16 15.40 14.40
C SER A 305 0.59 16.09 15.70
N SER A 306 1.89 16.21 16.00
CA SER A 306 2.36 16.91 17.22
C SER A 306 3.70 17.64 17.14
N VAL A 307 4.62 17.31 16.21
CA VAL A 307 5.97 17.91 16.20
C VAL A 307 6.56 18.01 14.78
N SER A 308 6.93 19.22 14.37
CA SER A 308 7.87 19.60 13.29
C SER A 308 7.37 19.87 11.86
N ASN A 309 8.30 20.44 11.07
CA ASN A 309 8.13 21.45 10.01
C ASN A 309 7.60 20.90 8.67
N HIS A 310 6.60 21.56 8.08
CA HIS A 310 6.01 21.32 6.75
C HIS A 310 6.98 21.53 5.56
N VAL A 311 8.14 20.86 5.51
CA VAL A 311 9.19 21.16 4.52
C VAL A 311 8.77 20.80 3.08
N MET A 312 7.96 19.75 2.89
CA MET A 312 7.56 19.29 1.55
C MET A 312 6.05 19.20 1.29
N GLU A 313 5.22 19.27 2.33
CA GLU A 313 3.76 19.15 2.23
C GLU A 313 3.11 20.43 1.66
N ASN A 314 3.67 21.61 1.96
CA ASN A 314 3.11 22.90 1.55
C ASN A 314 3.53 23.36 0.14
N ASN A 315 3.35 22.50 -0.88
CA ASN A 315 3.53 22.85 -2.30
C ASN A 315 4.96 23.16 -2.76
N SER A 316 5.95 22.34 -2.40
CA SER A 316 7.27 22.47 -3.04
C SER A 316 7.28 21.81 -4.42
N VAL A 317 7.78 22.54 -5.43
CA VAL A 317 8.21 21.97 -6.73
C VAL A 317 9.09 20.74 -6.52
N GLY A 318 9.88 20.74 -5.44
CA GLY A 318 10.69 19.62 -5.00
C GLY A 318 9.92 18.30 -4.82
N CYS A 319 8.69 18.32 -4.29
CA CYS A 319 7.93 17.08 -4.07
C CYS A 319 7.50 16.45 -5.40
N ARG A 320 7.10 17.29 -6.36
CA ARG A 320 6.72 16.86 -7.72
C ARG A 320 7.93 16.33 -8.48
N THR A 321 9.06 17.03 -8.40
CA THR A 321 10.31 16.62 -9.02
C THR A 321 10.82 15.30 -8.42
N LEU A 322 10.80 15.16 -7.09
CA LEU A 322 11.22 13.93 -6.42
C LEU A 322 10.35 12.75 -6.85
N GLN A 323 9.03 12.90 -6.88
CA GLN A 323 8.15 11.83 -7.33
C GLN A 323 8.36 11.46 -8.81
N PHE A 324 8.59 12.46 -9.67
CA PHE A 324 8.96 12.21 -11.07
C PHE A 324 10.26 11.41 -11.17
N LEU A 325 11.28 11.76 -10.39
CA LEU A 325 12.56 11.04 -10.34
C LEU A 325 12.40 9.61 -9.82
N VAL A 326 11.57 9.37 -8.79
CA VAL A 326 11.25 8.03 -8.30
C VAL A 326 10.58 7.19 -9.39
N SER A 327 9.60 7.78 -10.09
CA SER A 327 8.91 7.11 -11.20
C SER A 327 9.88 6.76 -12.33
N ALA A 328 10.73 7.71 -12.72
CA ALA A 328 11.76 7.50 -13.74
C ALA A 328 12.78 6.44 -13.31
N ALA A 329 13.31 6.47 -12.11
CA ALA A 329 14.27 5.47 -11.63
C ALA A 329 13.64 4.07 -11.55
N THR A 330 12.36 3.98 -11.17
CA THR A 330 11.59 2.73 -11.22
C THR A 330 11.50 2.23 -12.66
N ASN A 331 11.10 3.08 -13.61
CA ASN A 331 11.00 2.72 -15.03
C ASN A 331 12.36 2.34 -15.63
N SER A 332 13.44 3.02 -15.22
CA SER A 332 14.82 2.67 -15.60
C SER A 332 15.19 1.26 -15.16
N THR A 333 14.71 0.83 -13.99
CA THR A 333 14.97 -0.52 -13.49
C THR A 333 14.30 -1.55 -14.39
N TYR A 334 13.02 -1.37 -14.74
CA TYR A 334 12.31 -2.24 -15.69
C TYR A 334 12.93 -2.23 -17.09
N ALA A 335 13.34 -1.06 -17.59
CA ALA A 335 14.02 -0.95 -18.88
C ALA A 335 15.35 -1.71 -18.89
N CYS A 336 16.14 -1.61 -17.81
CA CYS A 336 17.38 -2.37 -17.66
C CYS A 336 17.11 -3.88 -17.59
N MET A 337 16.07 -4.31 -16.86
CA MET A 337 15.67 -5.73 -16.81
C MET A 337 15.31 -6.27 -18.20
N LEU A 338 14.56 -5.49 -19.00
CA LEU A 338 14.16 -5.89 -20.34
C LEU A 338 15.36 -6.04 -21.27
N VAL A 339 16.29 -5.07 -21.24
CA VAL A 339 17.49 -5.10 -22.06
C VAL A 339 18.39 -6.27 -21.67
N ASP A 340 18.57 -6.49 -20.36
CA ASP A 340 19.36 -7.62 -19.84
C ASP A 340 18.74 -8.96 -20.26
N GLY A 341 17.41 -9.09 -20.11
CA GLY A 341 16.66 -10.27 -20.53
C GLY A 341 16.71 -10.52 -22.04
N TYR A 342 16.55 -9.47 -22.85
CA TYR A 342 16.69 -9.53 -24.31
C TYR A 342 18.10 -9.95 -24.73
N TYR A 343 19.14 -9.39 -24.11
CA TYR A 343 20.52 -9.74 -24.41
C TYR A 343 20.82 -11.19 -24.04
N LEU A 344 20.36 -11.66 -22.87
CA LEU A 344 20.50 -13.05 -22.48
C LEU A 344 19.78 -14.01 -23.45
N HIS A 345 18.54 -13.69 -23.82
CA HIS A 345 17.79 -14.45 -24.80
C HIS A 345 18.54 -14.53 -26.14
N LYS A 346 19.08 -13.40 -26.60
CA LYS A 346 19.89 -13.35 -27.82
C LYS A 346 21.11 -14.28 -27.72
N VAL A 347 21.90 -14.20 -26.65
CA VAL A 347 23.12 -15.01 -26.48
C VAL A 347 22.82 -16.51 -26.41
N ILE A 348 21.69 -16.92 -25.83
CA ILE A 348 21.38 -18.35 -25.63
C ILE A 348 20.63 -18.96 -26.83
N VAL A 349 19.67 -18.22 -27.39
CA VAL A 349 18.72 -18.70 -28.40
C VAL A 349 19.09 -18.25 -29.82
N ARG A 350 19.58 -17.02 -29.98
CA ARG A 350 19.89 -16.40 -31.29
C ARG A 350 21.38 -16.05 -31.41
N THR A 351 22.25 -17.03 -31.17
CA THR A 351 23.71 -16.87 -31.11
C THR A 351 24.31 -16.22 -32.37
N PHE A 352 23.72 -16.45 -33.55
CA PHE A 352 24.22 -15.89 -34.83
C PHE A 352 23.72 -14.47 -35.15
N ALA A 353 22.88 -13.88 -34.31
CA ALA A 353 22.39 -12.51 -34.54
C ALA A 353 23.49 -11.46 -34.27
N LYS A 354 23.53 -10.40 -35.08
CA LYS A 354 24.49 -9.28 -34.94
C LYS A 354 24.41 -8.63 -33.56
N GLU A 355 25.55 -8.18 -33.03
CA GLU A 355 25.59 -7.45 -31.76
C GLU A 355 24.98 -6.05 -31.88
N PRO A 356 24.00 -5.70 -31.03
CA PRO A 356 23.48 -4.35 -30.99
C PRO A 356 24.57 -3.39 -30.53
N LYS A 357 24.71 -2.25 -31.21
CA LYS A 357 25.65 -1.20 -30.81
C LYS A 357 25.25 -0.67 -29.43
N LEU A 358 26.22 -0.43 -28.56
CA LEU A 358 26.00 0.05 -27.19
C LEU A 358 25.18 1.36 -27.15
N CYS A 359 25.40 2.27 -28.12
CA CYS A 359 24.62 3.51 -28.23
C CYS A 359 23.12 3.25 -28.40
N ILE A 360 22.73 2.25 -29.21
CA ILE A 360 21.31 1.91 -29.44
C ILE A 360 20.69 1.39 -28.14
N ILE A 361 21.42 0.55 -27.40
CA ILE A 361 20.96 0.02 -26.12
C ILE A 361 20.68 1.16 -25.13
N TYR A 362 21.62 2.11 -24.98
CA TYR A 362 21.43 3.25 -24.07
C TYR A 362 20.28 4.17 -24.51
N THR A 363 20.11 4.41 -25.81
CA THR A 363 18.95 5.16 -26.31
C THR A 363 17.64 4.47 -25.96
N VAL A 364 17.54 3.15 -26.14
CA VAL A 364 16.34 2.38 -25.78
C VAL A 364 16.05 2.47 -24.28
N VAL A 365 17.06 2.31 -23.42
CA VAL A 365 16.89 2.45 -21.97
C VAL A 365 16.41 3.87 -21.61
N ALA A 366 17.00 4.90 -22.18
CA ALA A 366 16.62 6.29 -21.92
C ALA A 366 15.17 6.57 -22.34
N VAL A 367 14.76 6.13 -23.53
CA VAL A 367 13.38 6.29 -24.03
C VAL A 367 12.39 5.57 -23.12
N LEU A 368 12.64 4.30 -22.78
CA LEU A 368 11.77 3.51 -21.90
C LEU A 368 11.73 4.05 -20.45
N THR A 369 12.73 4.82 -20.05
CA THR A 369 12.81 5.44 -18.71
C THR A 369 11.98 6.72 -18.65
N PHE A 370 12.22 7.65 -19.58
CA PHE A 370 11.68 9.00 -19.49
C PHE A 370 10.33 9.16 -20.18
N LEU A 371 10.09 8.50 -21.32
CA LEU A 371 8.86 8.69 -22.09
C LEU A 371 7.58 8.37 -21.26
N PRO A 372 7.47 7.23 -20.55
CA PRO A 372 6.28 6.94 -19.74
C PRO A 372 6.14 7.89 -18.55
N SER A 373 7.26 8.27 -17.94
CA SER A 373 7.29 9.20 -16.81
C SER A 373 6.82 10.60 -17.22
N LEU A 374 7.18 11.05 -18.43
CA LEU A 374 6.75 12.32 -19.02
C LEU A 374 5.26 12.30 -19.36
N ILE A 375 4.75 11.22 -19.95
CA ILE A 375 3.32 11.06 -20.26
C ILE A 375 2.50 11.15 -18.97
N TRP A 376 2.88 10.40 -17.95
CA TRP A 376 2.22 10.45 -16.65
C TRP A 376 2.32 11.83 -15.99
N GLY A 377 3.50 12.43 -15.98
CA GLY A 377 3.69 13.78 -15.44
C GLY A 377 2.82 14.82 -16.14
N ALA A 378 2.63 14.70 -17.46
CA ALA A 378 1.75 15.56 -18.23
C ALA A 378 0.27 15.36 -17.86
N ILE A 379 -0.19 14.12 -17.69
CA ILE A 379 -1.56 13.80 -17.25
C ILE A 379 -1.83 14.43 -15.88
N VAL A 380 -0.94 14.20 -14.90
CA VAL A 380 -1.09 14.73 -13.54
C VAL A 380 -1.05 16.26 -13.52
N ALA A 381 -0.19 16.88 -14.35
CA ALA A 381 -0.11 18.33 -14.47
C ALA A 381 -1.38 18.94 -15.10
N ALA A 382 -1.96 18.29 -16.12
CA ALA A 382 -3.17 18.75 -16.79
C ALA A 382 -4.38 18.80 -15.83
N ASN A 383 -4.45 17.89 -14.86
CA ASN A 383 -5.52 17.82 -13.87
C ASN A 383 -5.40 18.85 -12.72
N LYS A 384 -4.50 19.85 -12.85
CA LYS A 384 -4.33 21.00 -11.93
C LYS A 384 -4.29 20.63 -10.43
N ARG A 385 -3.59 19.54 -10.07
CA ARG A 385 -3.43 19.14 -8.66
C ARG A 385 -2.67 20.22 -7.86
N LYS A 386 -3.29 20.71 -6.78
CA LYS A 386 -2.71 21.68 -5.82
C LYS A 386 -1.87 21.05 -4.71
N SER A 387 -1.58 19.75 -4.79
CA SER A 387 -0.86 18.98 -3.75
C SER A 387 0.32 18.20 -4.36
N CYS A 388 1.14 17.59 -3.51
CA CYS A 388 2.23 16.72 -3.97
C CYS A 388 1.73 15.50 -4.75
N TRP A 389 2.47 15.07 -5.78
CA TRP A 389 2.14 13.92 -6.64
C TRP A 389 2.43 12.54 -6.02
N MET A 390 2.83 12.50 -4.75
CA MET A 390 3.24 11.29 -4.05
C MET A 390 2.07 10.35 -3.71
N VAL A 391 0.86 10.89 -3.55
CA VAL A 391 -0.36 10.14 -3.24
C VAL A 391 -1.27 10.12 -4.46
N ASP A 392 -1.68 8.93 -4.90
CA ASP A 392 -2.62 8.80 -6.01
C ASP A 392 -4.06 8.81 -5.49
N THR A 393 -4.77 9.93 -5.69
CA THR A 393 -6.15 10.12 -5.24
C THR A 393 -7.17 9.80 -6.34
N ASN A 394 -6.80 9.98 -7.61
CA ASN A 394 -7.72 9.90 -8.76
C ASN A 394 -7.42 8.71 -9.67
N GLY A 395 -6.54 7.79 -9.25
CA GLY A 395 -6.15 6.62 -10.02
C GLY A 395 -5.28 6.93 -11.24
N GLU A 396 -4.62 8.09 -11.30
CA GLU A 396 -3.86 8.56 -12.47
C GLU A 396 -2.56 7.78 -12.67
N GLN A 397 -2.13 6.99 -11.69
CA GLN A 397 -0.92 6.17 -11.75
C GLN A 397 -1.01 5.00 -12.74
N TRP A 398 -2.23 4.68 -13.22
CA TRP A 398 -2.50 3.57 -14.14
C TRP A 398 -1.62 3.57 -15.40
N SER A 399 -1.26 4.75 -15.92
CA SER A 399 -0.50 4.89 -17.17
C SER A 399 0.91 4.29 -17.04
N VAL A 400 1.63 4.63 -15.97
CA VAL A 400 2.98 4.12 -15.73
C VAL A 400 2.95 2.66 -15.30
N ASP A 401 1.97 2.28 -14.48
CA ASP A 401 1.81 0.90 -14.02
C ASP A 401 1.49 -0.04 -15.20
N SER A 402 0.65 0.40 -16.15
CA SER A 402 0.38 -0.35 -17.38
C SER A 402 1.65 -0.57 -18.21
N PHE A 403 2.50 0.46 -18.34
CA PHE A 403 3.77 0.34 -19.04
C PHE A 403 4.72 -0.67 -18.37
N ARG A 404 4.84 -0.62 -17.04
CA ARG A 404 5.67 -1.56 -16.26
C ARG A 404 5.19 -3.00 -16.45
N MET A 405 3.87 -3.22 -16.41
CA MET A 405 3.28 -4.54 -16.63
C MET A 405 3.51 -5.06 -18.05
N ALA A 406 3.47 -4.18 -19.06
CA ALA A 406 3.78 -4.55 -20.44
C ALA A 406 5.24 -5.03 -20.59
N ILE A 407 6.21 -4.27 -20.05
CA ILE A 407 7.62 -4.68 -20.04
C ILE A 407 7.79 -6.04 -19.34
N LEU A 408 7.16 -6.19 -18.18
CA LEU A 408 7.28 -7.42 -17.39
C LEU A 408 6.71 -8.63 -18.15
N THR A 409 5.60 -8.44 -18.86
CA THR A 409 5.00 -9.48 -19.72
C THR A 409 5.96 -9.91 -20.82
N ILE A 410 6.58 -8.96 -21.52
CA ILE A 410 7.58 -9.26 -22.56
C ILE A 410 8.77 -10.03 -21.96
N ASN A 411 9.27 -9.58 -20.80
CA ASN A 411 10.40 -10.22 -20.14
C ASN A 411 10.08 -11.67 -19.71
N THR A 412 8.85 -11.93 -19.26
CA THR A 412 8.39 -13.29 -18.94
C THR A 412 8.34 -14.18 -20.18
N ILE A 413 7.85 -13.68 -21.33
CA ILE A 413 7.84 -14.44 -22.58
C ILE A 413 9.27 -14.83 -22.97
N LEU A 414 10.21 -13.87 -22.91
CA LEU A 414 11.63 -14.13 -23.18
C LEU A 414 12.21 -15.19 -22.25
N LEU A 415 11.87 -15.16 -20.96
CA LEU A 415 12.30 -16.16 -19.99
C LEU A 415 11.75 -17.55 -20.32
N LEU A 416 10.48 -17.67 -20.66
CA LEU A 416 9.87 -18.95 -21.02
C LEU A 416 10.55 -19.58 -22.25
N ASP A 417 10.89 -18.76 -23.25
CA ASP A 417 11.64 -19.21 -24.42
C ASP A 417 13.07 -19.64 -24.08
N ILE A 418 13.78 -18.89 -23.22
CA ILE A 418 15.10 -19.29 -22.71
C ILE A 418 15.00 -20.65 -22.00
N ILE A 419 14.04 -20.82 -21.09
CA ILE A 419 13.83 -22.06 -20.33
C ILE A 419 13.55 -23.22 -21.29
N ARG A 420 12.69 -23.03 -22.30
CA ARG A 420 12.37 -24.06 -23.31
C ARG A 420 13.62 -24.52 -24.04
N VAL A 421 14.43 -23.58 -24.52
CA VAL A 421 15.67 -23.88 -25.26
C VAL A 421 16.71 -24.53 -24.36
N MET A 422 16.86 -24.05 -23.11
CA MET A 422 17.77 -24.64 -22.13
C MET A 422 17.40 -26.10 -21.83
N ILE A 423 16.13 -26.38 -21.56
CA ILE A 423 15.64 -27.75 -21.34
C ILE A 423 15.86 -28.62 -22.58
N SER A 424 15.61 -28.09 -23.77
CA SER A 424 15.80 -28.82 -25.03
C SER A 424 17.26 -29.21 -25.27
N LYS A 425 18.21 -28.29 -25.06
CA LYS A 425 19.65 -28.56 -25.16
C LYS A 425 20.12 -29.62 -24.14
N MET A 426 19.52 -29.64 -22.95
CA MET A 426 19.87 -30.61 -21.92
C MET A 426 19.30 -32.01 -22.18
N LYS A 427 18.10 -32.13 -22.76
CA LYS A 427 17.52 -33.43 -23.14
C LYS A 427 18.36 -34.16 -24.20
N GLN A 428 19.13 -33.42 -24.99
CA GLN A 428 20.01 -33.99 -26.03
C GLN A 428 21.37 -34.45 -25.49
N GLY A 429 21.70 -34.28 -24.19
CA GLY A 429 23.02 -34.67 -23.68
C GLY A 429 23.22 -34.74 -22.15
N GLY A 430 22.17 -34.76 -21.32
CA GLY A 430 22.30 -34.68 -19.86
C GLY A 430 21.66 -35.82 -19.05
N THR A 431 22.33 -36.25 -17.97
CA THR A 431 21.80 -37.21 -16.98
C THR A 431 20.72 -36.55 -16.10
N THR A 432 19.80 -37.34 -15.51
CA THR A 432 18.69 -36.86 -14.64
C THR A 432 19.15 -35.96 -13.48
N ARG A 433 20.38 -36.16 -12.97
CA ARG A 433 20.99 -35.33 -11.92
C ARG A 433 21.35 -33.92 -12.42
N GLN A 434 21.81 -33.79 -13.67
CA GLN A 434 22.07 -32.50 -14.30
C GLN A 434 20.77 -31.73 -14.55
N THR A 435 19.70 -32.43 -14.94
CA THR A 435 18.36 -31.83 -15.16
C THR A 435 17.79 -31.20 -13.87
N LYS A 436 17.91 -31.89 -12.73
CA LYS A 436 17.50 -31.34 -11.42
C LYS A 436 18.35 -30.14 -10.99
N ALA A 437 19.66 -30.16 -11.25
CA ALA A 437 20.55 -29.05 -10.94
C ALA A 437 20.24 -27.80 -11.79
N ALA A 438 19.97 -27.97 -13.08
CA ALA A 438 19.61 -26.86 -13.95
C ALA A 438 18.20 -26.30 -13.67
N PHE A 439 17.22 -27.15 -13.35
CA PHE A 439 15.91 -26.69 -12.92
C PHE A 439 16.01 -25.80 -11.67
N ARG A 440 16.84 -26.21 -10.70
CA ARG A 440 17.14 -25.43 -9.49
C ARG A 440 17.82 -24.09 -9.83
N ALA A 441 18.70 -24.05 -10.83
CA ALA A 441 19.31 -22.81 -11.32
C ALA A 441 18.30 -21.88 -12.02
N THR A 442 17.35 -22.42 -12.80
CA THR A 442 16.27 -21.61 -13.41
C THR A 442 15.27 -21.07 -12.41
N LEU A 443 15.08 -21.71 -11.27
CA LEU A 443 14.26 -21.16 -10.19
C LEU A 443 14.84 -19.82 -9.67
N PHE A 444 16.17 -19.67 -9.66
CA PHE A 444 16.84 -18.42 -9.29
C PHE A 444 16.80 -17.34 -10.38
N LEU A 445 16.54 -17.72 -11.64
CA LEU A 445 16.30 -16.77 -12.73
C LEU A 445 14.90 -16.12 -12.62
N ILE A 446 13.92 -16.77 -11.98
CA ILE A 446 12.55 -16.22 -11.84
C ILE A 446 12.52 -14.85 -11.10
N PRO A 447 13.17 -14.66 -9.93
CA PRO A 447 13.26 -13.34 -9.30
C PRO A 447 13.98 -12.29 -10.16
N LEU A 448 14.98 -12.72 -10.95
CA LEU A 448 15.82 -11.85 -11.77
C LEU A 448 15.04 -11.17 -12.90
N PHE A 449 14.13 -11.92 -13.53
CA PHE A 449 13.25 -11.44 -14.60
C PHE A 449 12.01 -10.69 -14.08
N GLY A 450 11.87 -10.56 -12.76
CA GLY A 450 10.78 -9.82 -12.13
C GLY A 450 9.46 -10.59 -12.06
N LEU A 451 9.44 -11.90 -12.32
CA LEU A 451 8.19 -12.70 -12.30
C LEU A 451 7.46 -12.63 -10.94
N HIS A 452 8.21 -12.46 -9.86
CA HIS A 452 7.65 -12.24 -8.53
C HIS A 452 6.74 -11.00 -8.45
N ILE A 453 6.99 -10.00 -9.31
CA ILE A 453 6.22 -8.76 -9.35
C ILE A 453 4.80 -9.03 -9.85
N PHE A 454 4.58 -10.00 -10.74
CA PHE A 454 3.21 -10.39 -11.15
C PHE A 454 2.38 -10.91 -9.96
N ILE A 455 3.00 -11.70 -9.10
CA ILE A 455 2.36 -12.25 -7.90
C ILE A 455 2.00 -11.11 -6.94
N THR A 456 2.83 -10.07 -6.87
CA THR A 456 2.61 -8.91 -5.99
C THR A 456 1.89 -7.74 -6.67
N ALA A 457 1.54 -7.83 -7.96
CA ALA A 457 0.97 -6.71 -8.72
C ALA A 457 -0.52 -6.53 -8.46
N LYS A 458 -1.27 -7.63 -8.27
CA LYS A 458 -2.64 -7.56 -7.79
C LYS A 458 -2.66 -7.78 -6.28
N LYS A 459 -3.45 -6.97 -5.59
CA LYS A 459 -3.83 -7.20 -4.20
C LYS A 459 -4.71 -8.46 -4.18
N ILE A 460 -4.11 -9.60 -3.80
CA ILE A 460 -4.78 -10.91 -3.75
C ILE A 460 -5.54 -11.09 -2.41
N VAL A 461 -5.48 -10.10 -1.53
CA VAL A 461 -6.16 -10.14 -0.23
C VAL A 461 -7.66 -9.92 -0.46
N ILE A 462 -8.44 -11.00 -0.37
CA ILE A 462 -9.91 -11.01 -0.47
C ILE A 462 -10.58 -10.67 0.88
N ASN A 463 -9.86 -10.90 1.99
CA ASN A 463 -10.37 -10.68 3.34
C ASN A 463 -9.81 -9.37 3.92
N ASP A 464 -10.67 -8.49 4.43
CA ASP A 464 -10.32 -7.21 5.08
C ASP A 464 -9.55 -7.37 6.43
N SER A 465 -8.87 -8.49 6.67
CA SER A 465 -8.14 -8.72 7.91
C SER A 465 -6.79 -8.00 7.89
N CYS A 466 -6.49 -7.27 8.97
CA CYS A 466 -5.24 -6.51 9.06
C CYS A 466 -3.99 -7.40 8.99
N LEU A 467 -4.08 -8.64 9.48
CA LEU A 467 -2.99 -9.61 9.42
C LEU A 467 -2.69 -10.04 7.98
N ALA A 468 -3.72 -10.32 7.17
CA ALA A 468 -3.52 -10.72 5.78
C ALA A 468 -2.90 -9.57 4.95
N GLU A 469 -3.36 -8.34 5.20
CA GLU A 469 -2.82 -7.12 4.60
C GLU A 469 -1.36 -6.89 4.98
N ASP A 470 -1.03 -7.02 6.27
CA ASP A 470 0.35 -6.89 6.77
C ASP A 470 1.27 -7.94 6.13
N ILE A 471 0.85 -9.21 6.09
CA ILE A 471 1.64 -10.29 5.47
C ILE A 471 1.87 -9.98 3.98
N TYR A 472 0.83 -9.55 3.27
CA TYR A 472 0.93 -9.21 1.85
C TYR A 472 1.92 -8.07 1.61
N ASP A 473 1.81 -6.97 2.36
CA ASP A 473 2.70 -5.81 2.22
C ASP A 473 4.15 -6.15 2.60
N TYR A 474 4.38 -6.85 3.72
CA TYR A 474 5.73 -7.26 4.10
C TYR A 474 6.34 -8.22 3.08
N PHE A 475 5.55 -9.17 2.56
CA PHE A 475 6.01 -10.08 1.51
C PHE A 475 6.37 -9.30 0.23
N ARG A 476 5.50 -8.40 -0.23
CA ARG A 476 5.73 -7.55 -1.40
C ARG A 476 7.02 -6.73 -1.25
N TYR A 477 7.17 -6.03 -0.12
CA TYR A 477 8.36 -5.21 0.16
C TYR A 477 9.64 -6.03 0.21
N THR A 478 9.59 -7.23 0.79
CA THR A 478 10.73 -8.14 0.86
C THR A 478 11.12 -8.63 -0.52
N MET A 479 10.15 -9.04 -1.35
CA MET A 479 10.41 -9.50 -2.71
C MET A 479 11.04 -8.39 -3.56
N GLU A 480 10.49 -7.18 -3.49
CA GLU A 480 11.00 -6.02 -4.24
C GLU A 480 12.43 -5.63 -3.80
N ALA A 481 12.71 -5.63 -2.50
CA ALA A 481 14.03 -5.33 -1.95
C ALA A 481 15.05 -6.45 -2.27
N SER A 482 14.63 -7.71 -2.29
CA SER A 482 15.51 -8.86 -2.52
C SER A 482 16.07 -8.91 -3.95
N GLN A 483 15.43 -8.24 -4.92
CA GLN A 483 15.81 -8.31 -6.33
C GLN A 483 17.27 -7.92 -6.57
N GLY A 484 17.72 -6.78 -6.03
CA GLY A 484 19.11 -6.33 -6.18
C GLY A 484 20.13 -7.25 -5.48
N ILE A 485 19.72 -7.85 -4.36
CA ILE A 485 20.54 -8.81 -3.60
C ILE A 485 20.75 -10.08 -4.43
N PHE A 486 19.69 -10.62 -5.03
CA PHE A 486 19.80 -11.81 -5.89
C PHE A 486 20.67 -11.55 -7.12
N VAL A 487 20.49 -10.40 -7.79
CA VAL A 487 21.31 -10.02 -8.96
C VAL A 487 22.79 -9.93 -8.57
N ALA A 488 23.10 -9.26 -7.44
CA ALA A 488 24.47 -9.14 -6.95
C ALA A 488 25.07 -10.51 -6.57
N PHE A 489 24.29 -11.36 -5.89
CA PHE A 489 24.75 -12.68 -5.48
C PHE A 489 24.99 -13.60 -6.68
N LEU A 490 24.07 -13.68 -7.63
CA LEU A 490 24.19 -14.61 -8.76
C LEU A 490 25.29 -14.22 -9.75
N PHE A 491 25.41 -12.94 -10.07
CA PHE A 491 26.35 -12.50 -11.12
C PHE A 491 27.71 -12.03 -10.59
N CYS A 492 27.79 -11.63 -9.32
CA CYS A 492 29.04 -11.18 -8.71
C CYS A 492 29.58 -12.21 -7.69
N TYR A 493 28.92 -12.37 -6.54
CA TYR A 493 29.50 -13.11 -5.41
C TYR A 493 29.58 -14.62 -5.63
N GLY A 494 28.57 -15.22 -6.26
CA GLY A 494 28.49 -16.64 -6.57
C GLY A 494 29.10 -17.01 -7.93
N ASN A 495 29.61 -16.04 -8.69
CA ASN A 495 30.16 -16.28 -10.02
C ASN A 495 31.63 -16.69 -9.94
N SER A 496 31.94 -17.90 -10.42
CA SER A 496 33.29 -18.46 -10.38
C SER A 496 34.29 -17.68 -11.25
N GLU A 497 33.82 -17.04 -12.33
CA GLU A 497 34.65 -16.16 -13.16
C GLU A 497 35.14 -14.95 -12.37
N VAL A 498 34.24 -14.33 -11.61
CA VAL A 498 34.56 -13.20 -10.73
C VAL A 498 35.54 -13.62 -9.64
N HIS A 499 35.34 -14.80 -9.04
CA HIS A 499 36.23 -15.31 -8.01
C HIS A 499 37.66 -15.55 -8.54
N ASN A 500 37.78 -16.12 -9.74
CA ASN A 500 39.07 -16.37 -10.38
C ASN A 500 39.81 -15.08 -10.72
N GLU A 501 39.10 -14.09 -11.27
CA GLU A 501 39.69 -12.78 -11.59
C GLU A 501 40.07 -12.01 -10.33
N LEU A 502 39.25 -12.06 -9.29
CA LEU A 502 39.58 -11.46 -8.00
C LEU A 502 40.84 -12.08 -7.40
N HIS A 503 40.97 -13.41 -7.45
CA HIS A 503 42.18 -14.11 -7.03
C HIS A 503 43.41 -13.71 -7.88
N ASN A 504 43.22 -13.51 -9.19
CA ASN A 504 44.28 -13.02 -10.09
C ASN A 504 44.74 -11.60 -9.74
N VAL A 505 43.80 -10.69 -9.47
CA VAL A 505 44.08 -9.32 -9.04
C VAL A 505 44.80 -9.33 -7.69
N TYR A 506 44.31 -10.10 -6.72
CA TYR A 506 44.95 -10.26 -5.42
C TYR A 506 46.39 -10.78 -5.55
N ARG A 507 46.62 -11.79 -6.39
CA ARG A 507 47.95 -12.32 -6.67
C ARG A 507 48.88 -11.26 -7.28
N LYS A 508 48.41 -10.48 -8.26
CA LYS A 508 49.19 -9.40 -8.88
C LYS A 508 49.49 -8.28 -7.88
N LEU A 509 48.51 -7.89 -7.07
CA LEU A 509 48.66 -6.88 -6.02
C LEU A 509 49.68 -7.34 -4.96
N ARG A 510 49.61 -8.61 -4.52
CA ARG A 510 50.59 -9.19 -3.60
C ARG A 510 52.00 -9.16 -4.16
N ILE A 511 52.19 -9.54 -5.43
CA ILE A 511 53.51 -9.51 -6.08
C ILE A 511 54.02 -8.07 -6.13
N HIS A 512 53.19 -7.12 -6.55
CA HIS A 512 53.55 -5.70 -6.63
C HIS A 512 53.89 -5.11 -5.25
N LEU A 513 53.11 -5.43 -4.21
CA LEU A 513 53.39 -5.01 -2.84
C LEU A 513 54.67 -5.66 -2.30
N SER A 514 54.93 -6.94 -2.59
CA SER A 514 56.17 -7.60 -2.19
C SER A 514 57.40 -6.99 -2.88
N GLN A 515 57.28 -6.60 -4.15
CA GLN A 515 58.36 -5.95 -4.90
C GLN A 515 58.61 -4.50 -4.45
N ARG A 516 57.55 -3.78 -4.06
CA ARG A 516 57.65 -2.35 -3.71
C ARG A 516 57.97 -2.09 -2.23
N PHE A 517 57.50 -2.95 -1.33
CA PHE A 517 57.65 -2.78 0.13
C PHE A 517 58.45 -3.91 0.81
N GLY A 518 58.89 -4.95 0.09
CA GLY A 518 59.67 -6.04 0.67
C GLY A 518 58.90 -6.94 1.65
N TRP A 519 57.57 -6.82 1.71
CA TRP A 519 56.73 -7.57 2.65
C TRP A 519 56.55 -9.03 2.22
N ASN A 520 57.32 -9.93 2.84
CA ASN A 520 57.24 -11.38 2.64
C ASN A 520 56.11 -11.99 3.51
N PHE A 521 54.86 -11.92 3.05
CA PHE A 521 53.81 -12.76 3.64
C PHE A 521 53.95 -14.19 3.09
N ALA A 522 54.84 -14.99 3.69
CA ALA A 522 55.07 -16.38 3.31
C ALA A 522 53.97 -17.29 3.89
N TRP A 523 53.14 -17.86 3.02
CA TRP A 523 52.47 -19.14 3.30
C TRP A 523 52.98 -20.16 2.29
N ARG A 524 53.43 -21.30 2.81
CA ARG A 524 54.11 -22.41 2.12
C ARG A 524 53.27 -22.90 0.92
N LYS A 525 53.88 -22.96 -0.26
CA LYS A 525 53.29 -23.48 -1.50
C LYS A 525 53.08 -24.99 -1.41
N THR A 526 51.95 -25.48 -1.94
CA THR A 526 51.90 -26.77 -2.64
C THR A 526 51.81 -26.48 -4.13
N THR A 527 52.86 -26.82 -4.86
CA THR A 527 53.05 -26.53 -6.28
C THR A 527 52.28 -27.56 -7.11
N MET A 528 51.26 -27.15 -7.87
CA MET A 528 50.78 -27.93 -9.00
C MET A 528 51.30 -27.29 -10.29
N ARG A 529 52.23 -27.96 -10.97
CA ARG A 529 52.74 -27.54 -12.29
C ARG A 529 51.64 -27.74 -13.34
N ARG A 530 51.36 -26.70 -14.12
CA ARG A 530 50.51 -26.75 -15.31
C ARG A 530 51.44 -26.97 -16.51
N THR A 531 51.27 -28.07 -17.23
CA THR A 531 51.97 -28.37 -18.50
C THR A 531 51.42 -27.48 -19.61
N THR A 532 52.30 -26.72 -20.27
CA THR A 532 52.00 -26.02 -21.53
C THR A 532 52.64 -26.81 -22.67
N THR A 533 51.81 -27.29 -23.60
CA THR A 533 52.23 -27.84 -24.90
C THR A 533 52.73 -26.69 -25.77
N ALA A 534 54.04 -26.62 -26.00
CA ALA A 534 54.65 -25.78 -27.02
C ALA A 534 54.90 -26.64 -28.27
N THR A 535 54.44 -26.15 -29.41
CA THR A 535 54.63 -26.69 -30.76
C THR A 535 56.13 -26.73 -31.11
N TYR A 536 56.61 -27.89 -31.53
CA TYR A 536 57.98 -28.12 -31.99
C TYR A 536 58.09 -27.75 -33.48
N VAL A 537 58.96 -26.80 -33.82
CA VAL A 537 59.35 -26.50 -35.21
C VAL A 537 60.71 -27.12 -35.44
N GLN A 538 60.80 -28.02 -36.42
CA GLN A 538 62.00 -28.77 -36.76
C GLN A 538 62.84 -27.96 -37.77
N PRO A 539 64.13 -27.70 -37.55
CA PRO A 539 64.98 -27.05 -38.55
C PRO A 539 65.43 -28.09 -39.58
N SER A 540 65.33 -27.69 -40.84
CA SER A 540 65.92 -28.32 -42.01
C SER A 540 67.43 -28.10 -42.03
N ASP A 541 68.23 -29.17 -41.97
CA ASP A 541 69.63 -29.13 -42.38
C ASP A 541 69.81 -29.91 -43.68
N LEU A 542 70.27 -29.18 -44.68
CA LEU A 542 70.70 -29.61 -45.99
C LEU A 542 72.23 -29.72 -45.93
N ARG A 543 72.77 -30.88 -46.34
CA ARG A 543 74.00 -31.07 -47.16
C ARG A 543 75.06 -32.02 -46.58
N ASN A 544 75.19 -33.14 -47.30
CA ASN A 544 76.38 -33.92 -47.71
C ASN A 544 77.50 -34.23 -46.71
N GLU A 545 77.87 -35.51 -46.59
CA GLU A 545 79.05 -36.08 -47.28
C GLU A 545 79.28 -37.56 -46.89
N PHE A 546 79.62 -38.36 -47.92
CA PHE A 546 80.13 -39.75 -48.00
C PHE A 546 79.29 -40.95 -47.53
#